data_AF-N9TST3-F1
#
_entry.id   AF-N9TST3-F1
#
_cell.length_a   1.000
_cell.length_b   1.000
_cell.length_c   1.000
_cell.angle_alpha   90.00
_cell.angle_beta   90.00
_cell.angle_gamma   90.00
#
_symmetry.space_group_name_H-M   'P 1'
#
loop_
_entity.id
_entity.type
_entity.pdbx_description
1 polymer ?
#
loop_
_entity_poly.entity_id
_entity_poly.type
_entity_poly.pdbx_seq_one_letter_code
_entity_poly.pdbx_strand_id
1 'polypeptide(L)'
;MKFSFTVTPYSDGIYAGLNMQIIPYDLQQNPNCDHSIVIDEIAFSLVEHLFLRDKKPWSHWGNTYLDAGEIAQVIAKLDTYKVYLEAKKYLRYNDNVRLLFKQETKFFKKKYPKYKVEVIKMMDDLIRFLSKLLEQDVDGLTIIGV
;
A
#
# COMPACT_ATOMS: atom_id res chain seq x y z
N MET A 1 13.32 -14.97 6.63
CA MET A 1 12.75 -13.64 6.34
C MET A 1 11.25 -13.69 6.56
N LYS A 2 10.68 -12.70 7.26
CA LYS A 2 9.25 -12.56 7.51
C LYS A 2 8.85 -11.17 7.03
N PHE A 3 7.81 -11.08 6.21
CA PHE A 3 7.22 -9.81 5.82
C PHE A 3 6.14 -9.44 6.83
N SER A 4 5.96 -8.15 7.12
CA SER A 4 4.84 -7.67 7.91
C SER A 4 3.85 -6.95 7.02
N PHE A 5 2.74 -7.60 6.67
CA PHE A 5 1.64 -6.96 5.91
C PHE A 5 0.67 -6.22 6.83
N THR A 6 1.12 -5.79 8.00
CA THR A 6 0.27 -5.11 8.99
C THR A 6 0.09 -3.64 8.60
N VAL A 7 -1.16 -3.19 8.53
CA VAL A 7 -1.50 -1.77 8.42
C VAL A 7 -1.67 -1.21 9.83
N THR A 8 -0.84 -0.23 10.20
CA THR A 8 -0.77 0.32 11.56
C THR A 8 -1.27 1.76 11.57
N PRO A 9 -2.29 2.13 12.35
CA PRO A 9 -2.66 3.53 12.54
C PRO A 9 -1.51 4.34 13.16
N TYR A 10 -1.33 5.58 12.73
CA TYR A 10 -0.28 6.47 13.22
C TYR A 10 -0.74 7.93 13.18
N SER A 11 -0.30 8.76 14.14
CA SER A 11 -0.65 10.19 14.20
C SER A 11 0.42 11.04 14.90
N ASP A 12 1.66 10.56 14.96
CA ASP A 12 2.75 11.25 15.66
C ASP A 12 3.78 11.80 14.66
N GLY A 13 3.32 12.53 13.65
CA GLY A 13 4.16 13.14 12.61
C GLY A 13 4.62 12.18 11.51
N ILE A 14 5.83 12.39 10.99
CA ILE A 14 6.41 11.51 9.96
C ILE A 14 7.01 10.27 10.63
N TYR A 15 6.58 9.09 10.19
CA TYR A 15 7.14 7.83 10.64
C TYR A 15 8.52 7.59 10.01
N ALA A 16 9.56 7.42 10.82
CA ALA A 16 10.91 7.14 10.34
C ALA A 16 11.18 5.63 10.15
N GLY A 17 12.02 5.28 9.17
CA GLY A 17 12.47 3.90 8.89
C GLY A 17 11.93 3.35 7.57
N LEU A 18 12.13 2.04 7.33
CA LEU A 18 11.73 1.35 6.09
C LEU A 18 10.21 1.09 6.05
N ASN A 19 9.43 2.16 5.97
CA ASN A 19 7.98 2.12 5.93
C ASN A 19 7.42 3.13 4.93
N MET A 20 6.19 2.87 4.54
CA MET A 20 5.34 3.76 3.77
C MET A 20 4.26 4.31 4.68
N GLN A 21 4.08 5.63 4.67
CA GLN A 21 3.03 6.32 5.41
C GLN A 21 2.02 6.91 4.44
N ILE A 22 0.73 6.69 4.68
CA ILE A 22 -0.38 7.24 3.90
C ILE A 22 -1.16 8.18 4.81
N ILE A 23 -1.22 9.45 4.41
CA ILE A 23 -1.70 10.58 5.20
C ILE A 23 -2.91 11.18 4.49
N PRO A 24 -4.05 11.40 5.17
CA PRO A 24 -5.15 12.19 4.62
C PRO A 24 -4.71 13.63 4.36
N TYR A 25 -5.17 14.22 3.25
CA TYR A 25 -4.81 15.56 2.79
C TYR A 25 -3.32 15.72 2.41
N ASP A 26 -2.93 16.93 2.03
CA ASP A 26 -1.52 17.30 1.88
C ASP A 26 -0.85 17.61 3.23
N LEU A 27 0.49 17.67 3.23
CA LEU A 27 1.28 17.97 4.45
C LEU A 27 1.10 19.40 4.99
N GLN A 28 0.58 20.35 4.20
CA GLN A 28 0.25 21.68 4.71
C GLN A 28 -1.06 21.65 5.50
N GLN A 29 -2.03 20.87 5.03
CA GLN A 29 -3.33 20.67 5.67
C GLN A 29 -3.26 19.69 6.85
N ASN A 30 -2.38 18.69 6.79
CA ASN A 30 -2.21 17.68 7.83
C ASN A 30 -0.72 17.51 8.26
N PRO A 31 -0.13 18.54 8.90
CA PRO A 31 1.31 18.54 9.23
C PRO A 31 1.69 17.52 10.32
N ASN A 32 0.74 17.11 11.17
CA ASN A 32 0.96 16.13 12.23
C ASN A 32 0.70 14.69 11.77
N CYS A 33 0.31 14.50 10.50
CA CYS A 33 -0.04 13.21 9.93
C CYS A 33 -1.17 12.50 10.71
N ASP A 34 -2.13 13.29 11.18
CA ASP A 34 -3.30 12.82 11.92
C ASP A 34 -4.08 11.81 11.09
N HIS A 35 -4.53 10.74 11.74
CA HIS A 35 -5.26 9.64 11.11
C HIS A 35 -4.52 8.98 9.94
N SER A 36 -3.19 9.04 9.91
CA SER A 36 -2.40 8.31 8.92
C SER A 36 -2.33 6.80 9.23
N ILE A 37 -1.89 6.05 8.24
CA ILE A 37 -1.54 4.64 8.38
C ILE A 37 -0.10 4.40 7.91
N VAL A 38 0.55 3.42 8.52
CA VAL A 38 1.94 3.02 8.25
C VAL A 38 1.99 1.54 7.89
N ILE A 39 2.80 1.21 6.89
CA ILE A 39 2.97 -0.14 6.34
C ILE A 39 4.46 -0.36 6.07
N ASP A 40 4.97 -1.56 6.36
CA ASP A 40 6.34 -1.95 6.00
C ASP A 40 6.61 -1.75 4.50
N GLU A 41 7.77 -1.19 4.15
CA GLU A 41 8.10 -0.83 2.75
C GLU A 41 8.07 -2.04 1.82
N ILE A 42 8.58 -3.19 2.29
CA ILE A 42 8.58 -4.41 1.49
C ILE A 42 7.14 -4.89 1.31
N ALA A 43 6.28 -4.80 2.34
CA ALA A 43 4.87 -5.16 2.20
C ALA A 43 4.12 -4.23 1.23
N PHE A 44 4.30 -2.91 1.35
CA PHE A 44 3.64 -1.93 0.48
C PHE A 44 4.08 -2.06 -0.98
N SER A 45 5.35 -2.42 -1.24
CA SER A 45 5.85 -2.64 -2.61
C SER A 45 5.03 -3.66 -3.42
N LEU A 46 4.27 -4.55 -2.76
CA LEU A 46 3.33 -5.46 -3.41
C LEU A 46 2.22 -4.72 -4.18
N VAL A 47 1.77 -3.58 -3.66
CA VAL A 47 0.64 -2.79 -4.16
C VAL A 47 1.05 -1.40 -4.64
N GLU A 48 2.31 -0.98 -4.44
CA GLU A 48 2.85 0.33 -4.83
C GLU A 48 2.47 0.72 -6.28
N HIS A 49 2.63 -0.20 -7.22
CA HIS A 49 2.31 0.03 -8.64
C HIS A 49 0.84 0.40 -8.89
N LEU A 50 -0.08 0.07 -7.98
CA LEU A 50 -1.49 0.45 -8.07
C LEU A 50 -1.71 1.93 -7.72
N PHE A 51 -0.89 2.46 -6.82
CA PHE A 51 -0.87 3.85 -6.37
C PHE A 51 -0.07 4.74 -7.33
N LEU A 52 1.12 4.28 -7.76
CA LEU A 52 2.10 5.14 -8.43
C LEU A 52 2.19 4.94 -9.96
N ARG A 53 1.34 4.06 -10.49
CA ARG A 53 1.02 3.69 -11.89
C ARG A 53 2.18 3.54 -12.90
N ASP A 54 3.10 4.47 -13.01
CA ASP A 54 4.23 4.47 -13.96
C ASP A 54 5.43 5.34 -13.52
N LYS A 55 5.45 5.79 -12.26
CA LYS A 55 6.60 6.58 -11.78
C LYS A 55 7.86 5.69 -11.79
N LYS A 56 8.99 6.31 -12.13
CA LYS A 56 10.34 5.73 -12.22
C LYS A 56 10.64 4.73 -11.09
N PRO A 57 11.63 3.83 -11.25
CA PRO A 57 12.15 3.05 -10.13
C PRO A 57 12.34 3.95 -8.90
N TRP A 58 12.01 3.45 -7.70
CA TRP A 58 12.09 4.21 -6.43
C TRP A 58 11.04 5.31 -6.27
N SER A 59 9.88 5.16 -6.92
CA SER A 59 8.80 6.14 -6.80
C SER A 59 8.12 6.14 -5.43
N HIS A 60 8.29 5.08 -4.65
CA HIS A 60 8.02 5.10 -3.21
C HIS A 60 8.90 6.10 -2.44
N TRP A 61 10.08 6.46 -2.92
CA TRP A 61 10.94 7.42 -2.22
C TRP A 61 10.48 8.86 -2.49
N GLY A 62 10.11 9.56 -1.42
CA GLY A 62 9.56 10.90 -1.45
C GLY A 62 8.05 10.95 -1.27
N ASN A 63 7.46 12.09 -1.65
CA ASN A 63 6.06 12.39 -1.37
C ASN A 63 5.25 12.38 -2.67
N THR A 64 4.15 11.62 -2.69
CA THR A 64 3.17 11.65 -3.78
C THR A 64 1.82 12.02 -3.24
N TYR A 65 1.24 13.11 -3.77
CA TYR A 65 -0.15 13.44 -3.55
C TYR A 65 -1.03 12.73 -4.58
N LEU A 66 -2.20 12.24 -4.15
CA LEU A 66 -3.26 11.70 -4.99
C LEU A 66 -4.57 12.44 -4.68
N ASP A 67 -5.27 12.91 -5.71
CA ASP A 67 -6.59 13.53 -5.53
C ASP A 67 -7.70 12.47 -5.28
N ALA A 68 -8.88 12.92 -4.86
CA ALA A 68 -10.02 12.04 -4.60
C ALA A 68 -10.40 11.12 -5.79
N GLY A 69 -10.26 11.60 -7.04
CA GLY A 69 -10.51 10.81 -8.23
C GLY A 69 -9.45 9.73 -8.45
N GLU A 70 -8.20 10.01 -8.14
CA GLU A 70 -7.10 9.04 -8.13
C GLU A 70 -7.27 8.01 -7.01
N ILE A 71 -7.71 8.43 -5.81
CA ILE A 71 -8.04 7.51 -4.69
C ILE A 71 -9.10 6.51 -5.10
N ALA A 72 -10.21 6.96 -5.72
CA ALA A 72 -11.27 6.08 -6.20
C ALA A 72 -10.74 5.04 -7.20
N GLN A 73 -9.84 5.45 -8.11
CA GLN A 73 -9.19 4.52 -9.04
C GLN A 73 -8.27 3.52 -8.33
N VAL A 74 -7.54 3.94 -7.28
CA VAL A 74 -6.70 3.05 -6.48
C VAL A 74 -7.54 1.99 -5.76
N ILE A 75 -8.67 2.37 -5.16
CA ILE A 75 -9.60 1.44 -4.51
C ILE A 75 -10.04 0.35 -5.50
N ALA A 76 -10.53 0.74 -6.69
CA ALA A 76 -10.99 -0.22 -7.70
C ALA A 76 -9.88 -1.19 -8.15
N LYS A 77 -8.65 -0.69 -8.30
CA LYS A 77 -7.48 -1.53 -8.63
C LYS A 77 -7.10 -2.47 -7.50
N LEU A 78 -7.12 -2.00 -6.25
CA LEU A 78 -6.87 -2.82 -5.06
C LEU A 78 -7.87 -3.96 -4.99
N ASP A 79 -9.16 -3.69 -5.14
CA ASP A 79 -10.19 -4.73 -5.12
C ASP A 79 -9.98 -5.77 -6.23
N THR A 80 -9.70 -5.30 -7.45
CA THR A 80 -9.41 -6.21 -8.58
C THR A 80 -8.19 -7.10 -8.30
N TYR A 81 -7.11 -6.51 -7.78
CA TYR A 81 -5.88 -7.25 -7.49
C TYR A 81 -6.04 -8.19 -6.28
N LYS A 82 -6.86 -7.79 -5.29
CA LYS A 82 -7.21 -8.60 -4.13
C LYS A 82 -7.95 -9.86 -4.57
N VAL A 83 -8.99 -9.73 -5.39
CA VAL A 83 -9.73 -10.87 -5.97
C VAL A 83 -8.79 -11.79 -6.77
N TYR A 84 -7.90 -11.21 -7.57
CA TYR A 84 -6.90 -11.99 -8.31
C TYR A 84 -6.00 -12.82 -7.39
N LEU A 85 -5.48 -12.23 -6.31
CA LEU A 85 -4.65 -12.93 -5.32
C LEU A 85 -5.47 -13.96 -4.54
N GLU A 86 -6.68 -13.62 -4.12
CA GLU A 86 -7.58 -14.49 -3.38
C GLU A 86 -7.95 -15.76 -4.16
N ALA A 87 -8.12 -15.66 -5.47
CA ALA A 87 -8.35 -16.84 -6.33
C ALA A 87 -7.15 -17.80 -6.41
N LYS A 88 -5.94 -17.36 -6.03
CA LYS A 88 -4.72 -18.17 -6.13
C LYS A 88 -4.54 -19.02 -4.88
N LYS A 89 -4.31 -20.33 -5.10
CA LYS A 89 -3.78 -21.22 -4.04
C LYS A 89 -2.26 -21.08 -3.90
N TYR A 90 -1.56 -20.91 -5.02
CA TYR A 90 -0.12 -20.70 -5.10
C TYR A 90 0.20 -19.67 -6.19
N LEU A 91 1.33 -18.96 -6.04
CA LEU A 91 1.84 -18.05 -7.07
C LEU A 91 2.84 -18.75 -8.00
N ARG A 92 2.68 -18.52 -9.29
CA ARG A 92 3.55 -18.98 -10.38
C ARG A 92 4.58 -17.91 -10.73
N TYR A 93 5.59 -18.31 -11.51
CA TYR A 93 6.64 -17.40 -11.98
C TYR A 93 6.06 -16.20 -12.75
N ASN A 94 5.12 -16.46 -13.67
CA ASN A 94 4.50 -15.45 -14.52
C ASN A 94 3.38 -14.64 -13.85
N ASP A 95 2.98 -14.97 -12.62
CA ASP A 95 1.98 -14.17 -11.92
C ASP A 95 2.53 -12.75 -11.69
N ASN A 96 1.68 -11.74 -11.96
CA ASN A 96 2.01 -10.33 -11.82
C ASN A 96 2.11 -9.92 -10.35
N VAL A 97 3.18 -10.37 -9.71
CA VAL A 97 3.50 -10.14 -8.30
C VAL A 97 4.97 -9.80 -8.23
N ARG A 98 5.26 -8.63 -7.66
CA ARG A 98 6.62 -8.13 -7.42
C ARG A 98 6.64 -7.45 -6.05
N LEU A 99 7.73 -7.65 -5.33
CA LEU A 99 8.11 -6.87 -4.17
C LEU A 99 9.35 -6.04 -4.54
N LEU A 100 9.77 -5.17 -3.62
CA LEU A 100 10.86 -4.21 -3.80
C LEU A 100 12.12 -4.83 -4.41
N PHE A 101 12.57 -5.98 -3.89
CA PHE A 101 13.67 -6.73 -4.53
C PHE A 101 13.29 -8.14 -5.00
N LYS A 102 14.12 -8.65 -5.93
CA LYS A 102 13.87 -9.92 -6.63
C LYS A 102 13.91 -11.12 -5.69
N GLN A 103 14.75 -11.09 -4.64
CA GLN A 103 14.91 -12.21 -3.72
C GLN A 103 13.67 -12.36 -2.82
N GLU A 104 13.16 -11.24 -2.33
CA GLU A 104 11.93 -11.04 -1.57
C GLU A 104 10.76 -11.57 -2.40
N THR A 105 10.67 -11.14 -3.67
CA THR A 105 9.63 -11.59 -4.60
C THR A 105 9.65 -13.12 -4.75
N LYS A 106 10.82 -13.72 -4.97
CA LYS A 106 10.98 -15.17 -5.12
C LYS A 106 10.57 -15.90 -3.83
N PHE A 107 10.99 -15.39 -2.68
CA PHE A 107 10.66 -15.96 -1.38
C PHE A 107 9.15 -15.85 -1.08
N PHE A 108 8.55 -14.69 -1.33
CA PHE A 108 7.11 -14.44 -1.18
C PHE A 108 6.30 -15.39 -2.04
N LYS A 109 6.60 -15.49 -3.35
CA LYS A 109 5.91 -16.44 -4.25
C LYS A 109 5.97 -17.87 -3.75
N LYS A 110 7.14 -18.33 -3.28
CA LYS A 110 7.33 -19.68 -2.71
C LYS A 110 6.53 -19.91 -1.43
N LYS A 111 6.29 -18.86 -0.63
CA LYS A 111 5.62 -18.94 0.67
C LYS A 111 4.22 -18.35 0.67
N TYR A 112 3.68 -18.00 -0.50
CA TYR A 112 2.40 -17.30 -0.64
C TYR A 112 1.25 -17.89 0.17
N PRO A 113 1.02 -19.22 0.23
CA PRO A 113 -0.07 -19.78 1.04
C PRO A 113 -0.01 -19.35 2.52
N LYS A 114 1.19 -19.11 3.06
CA LYS A 114 1.37 -18.64 4.45
C LYS A 114 1.05 -17.16 4.62
N TYR A 115 1.33 -16.35 3.60
CA TYR A 115 1.13 -14.90 3.64
C TYR A 115 -0.24 -14.47 3.11
N LYS A 116 -0.96 -15.36 2.42
CA LYS A 116 -2.21 -15.03 1.71
C LYS A 116 -3.19 -14.28 2.60
N VAL A 117 -3.48 -14.80 3.79
CA VAL A 117 -4.45 -14.17 4.72
C VAL A 117 -3.99 -12.77 5.12
N GLU A 118 -2.70 -12.59 5.44
CA GLU A 118 -2.15 -11.30 5.84
C GLU A 118 -2.17 -10.29 4.68
N VAL A 119 -1.88 -10.74 3.46
CA VAL A 119 -1.91 -9.91 2.24
C VAL A 119 -3.33 -9.43 1.93
N ILE A 120 -4.32 -10.34 1.96
CA ILE A 120 -5.72 -9.97 1.70
C ILE A 120 -6.20 -8.99 2.77
N LYS A 121 -5.86 -9.24 4.05
CA LYS A 121 -6.19 -8.33 5.15
C LYS A 121 -5.57 -6.94 4.95
N MET A 122 -4.30 -6.85 4.55
CA MET A 122 -3.66 -5.57 4.25
C MET A 122 -4.42 -4.78 3.19
N MET A 123 -4.85 -5.47 2.12
CA MET A 123 -5.61 -4.84 1.04
C MET A 123 -6.99 -4.39 1.52
N ASP A 124 -7.69 -5.19 2.32
CA ASP A 124 -8.97 -4.78 2.91
C ASP A 124 -8.83 -3.58 3.85
N ASP A 125 -7.77 -3.56 4.68
CA ASP A 125 -7.49 -2.45 5.58
C ASP A 125 -7.16 -1.16 4.80
N LEU A 126 -6.40 -1.27 3.71
CA LEU A 126 -6.14 -0.17 2.76
C LEU A 126 -7.43 0.32 2.10
N ILE A 127 -8.22 -0.57 1.51
CA ILE A 127 -9.49 -0.21 0.84
C ILE A 127 -10.43 0.48 1.82
N ARG A 128 -10.58 -0.05 3.04
CA ARG A 128 -11.44 0.53 4.08
C ARG A 128 -10.94 1.91 4.50
N PHE A 129 -9.64 2.09 4.64
CA PHE A 129 -9.05 3.39 4.95
C PHE A 129 -9.37 4.41 3.85
N LEU A 130 -9.05 4.08 2.59
CA LEU A 130 -9.26 4.96 1.44
C LEU A 130 -10.74 5.29 1.22
N SER A 131 -11.64 4.31 1.38
CA SER A 131 -13.08 4.51 1.22
C SER A 131 -13.63 5.48 2.26
N LYS A 132 -13.17 5.37 3.52
CA LYS A 132 -13.54 6.32 4.58
C LYS A 132 -13.09 7.74 4.28
N LEU A 133 -11.93 7.93 3.66
CA LEU A 133 -11.49 9.27 3.26
C LEU A 133 -12.47 9.89 2.26
N LEU A 134 -12.91 9.12 1.26
CA LEU A 134 -13.88 9.58 0.28
C LEU A 134 -15.27 9.84 0.91
N GLU A 135 -15.71 9.01 1.85
CA GLU A 135 -16.96 9.22 2.60
C GLU A 135 -16.94 10.49 3.48
N GLN A 136 -15.74 10.96 3.85
CA GLN A 136 -15.53 12.15 4.69
C GLN A 136 -15.21 13.41 3.87
N ASP A 137 -15.40 13.37 2.54
CA ASP A 137 -15.09 14.47 1.63
C ASP A 137 -13.62 14.95 1.72
N VAL A 138 -12.71 14.04 2.05
CA VAL A 138 -11.26 14.31 2.00
C VAL A 138 -10.86 14.50 0.53
N ASP A 139 -10.22 15.62 0.20
CA ASP A 139 -9.89 16.03 -1.17
C ASP A 139 -8.67 15.30 -1.78
N GLY A 140 -7.90 14.59 -0.97
CA GLY A 140 -6.83 13.72 -1.42
C GLY A 140 -6.03 13.06 -0.30
N LEU A 141 -4.91 12.45 -0.66
CA LEU A 141 -4.00 11.80 0.27
C LEU A 141 -2.55 12.01 -0.15
N THR A 142 -1.65 12.02 0.83
CA THR A 142 -0.20 12.03 0.62
C THR A 142 0.39 10.68 1.01
N ILE A 143 1.17 10.10 0.12
CA ILE A 143 2.00 8.92 0.37
C ILE A 143 3.43 9.40 0.57
N ILE A 144 4.04 8.99 1.68
CA ILE A 144 5.45 9.24 2.00
C ILE A 144 6.15 7.89 2.04
N GLY A 145 7.25 7.76 1.32
CA GLY A 145 8.25 6.73 1.59
C GLY A 145 9.62 7.34 1.79
N VAL A 146 10.43 6.62 2.58
CA VAL A 146 11.70 7.08 3.16
C VAL A 146 12.88 6.46 2.44
#